data_AF-A0A3N2EWZ1-F1
#
_entry.id   AF-A0A3N2EWZ1-F1
#
_cell.length_a   1.000
_cell.length_b   1.000
_cell.length_c   1.000
_cell.angle_alpha   90.00
_cell.angle_beta   90.00
_cell.angle_gamma   90.00
#
_symmetry.space_group_name_H-M   'P 1'
#
loop_
_entity.id
_entity.type
_entity.pdbx_description
1 polymer ?
#
loop_
_entity_poly.entity_id
_entity_poly.type
_entity_poly.pdbx_seq_one_letter_code
_entity_poly.pdbx_strand_id
1 'polypeptide(L)'
;MTSSVVLLAAGSLKGAFIPLLARFHQQTGIQVEARFGPAGLLRERIESGERCSVFASANSQHPLALQQAGLAGECHPFARNQLMLTARRQASTDEADWLALLSNPQLRLATSTPGCDPSGDYTWQLFTRIEADFPGVGRALMARAQQLVGGRTSLSVPPGETAGGWLIGEDLADLFIGYAHYARQMTARDDLRTVAIPAPWNVQAEYLLTMTQPSAGAQQLCRFILGADGQQFLRSAGFLPANGES
;
A
#
# COMPACT_ATOMS: atom_id res chain seq x y z
N MET A 1 26.53 11.80 19.98
CA MET A 1 25.20 12.09 19.39
C MET A 1 24.64 10.78 18.88
N THR A 2 23.51 10.29 19.37
CA THR A 2 22.86 9.10 18.82
C THR A 2 22.32 9.44 17.43
N SER A 3 22.94 8.92 16.38
CA SER A 3 22.50 9.13 15.00
C SER A 3 21.08 8.59 14.84
N SER A 4 20.09 9.48 14.72
CA SER A 4 18.69 9.12 14.48
C SER A 4 18.54 8.36 13.16
N VAL A 5 17.85 7.21 13.20
CA VAL A 5 17.50 6.41 12.02
C VAL A 5 16.23 7.00 11.41
N VAL A 6 16.29 7.39 10.14
CA VAL A 6 15.12 7.91 9.41
C VAL A 6 14.54 6.79 8.53
N LEU A 7 13.27 6.48 8.71
CA LEU A 7 12.53 5.49 7.92
C LEU A 7 11.51 6.21 7.04
N LEU A 8 11.63 6.05 5.72
CA LEU A 8 10.57 6.40 4.78
C LEU A 8 9.83 5.12 4.40
N ALA A 9 8.52 5.08 4.63
CA ALA A 9 7.74 3.86 4.42
C ALA A 9 6.41 4.13 3.69
N ALA A 10 5.99 3.18 2.86
CA ALA A 10 4.69 3.22 2.21
C ALA A 10 3.56 3.40 3.23
N GLY A 11 2.56 4.21 2.90
CA GLY A 11 1.44 4.51 3.80
C GLY A 11 0.68 3.28 4.30
N SER A 12 0.57 2.23 3.47
CA SER A 12 -0.04 0.96 3.84
C SER A 12 0.64 0.26 5.01
N LEU A 13 1.92 0.52 5.25
CA LEU A 13 2.68 -0.12 6.33
C LEU A 13 2.36 0.47 7.71
N LYS A 14 1.67 1.62 7.79
CA LYS A 14 1.49 2.37 9.05
C LYS A 14 0.94 1.50 10.19
N GLY A 15 -0.09 0.69 9.90
CA GLY A 15 -0.73 -0.19 10.90
C GLY A 15 0.20 -1.27 11.47
N ALA A 16 1.15 -1.76 10.67
CA ALA A 16 2.14 -2.74 11.11
C ALA A 16 3.38 -2.07 11.74
N PHE A 17 3.85 -0.97 11.14
CA PHE A 17 5.13 -0.38 11.47
C PHE A 17 5.10 0.46 12.74
N ILE A 18 4.01 1.14 13.07
CA ILE A 18 3.91 1.89 14.33
C ILE A 18 4.19 0.98 15.55
N PRO A 19 3.45 -0.13 15.76
CA PRO A 19 3.71 -1.01 16.91
C PRO A 19 5.06 -1.75 16.79
N LEU A 20 5.48 -2.11 15.58
CA LEU A 20 6.80 -2.73 15.32
C LEU A 20 7.94 -1.81 15.78
N LEU A 21 7.89 -0.52 15.42
CA LEU A 21 8.92 0.45 15.78
C LEU A 21 8.92 0.75 17.29
N ALA A 22 7.77 0.75 17.94
CA ALA A 22 7.68 0.84 19.40
C ALA A 22 8.38 -0.36 20.07
N ARG A 23 8.16 -1.58 19.55
CA ARG A 23 8.84 -2.79 20.04
C ARG A 23 10.35 -2.76 19.79
N PHE A 24 10.76 -2.33 18.59
CA PHE A 24 12.17 -2.15 18.24
C PHE A 24 12.87 -1.18 19.20
N HIS A 25 12.24 -0.03 19.47
CA HIS A 25 12.78 0.95 20.41
C HIS A 25 12.93 0.37 21.81
N GLN A 26 11.91 -0.34 22.31
CA GLN A 26 11.96 -1.00 23.62
C GLN A 26 13.12 -1.99 23.75
N GLN A 27 13.43 -2.75 22.69
CA GLN A 27 14.51 -3.75 22.72
C GLN A 27 15.91 -3.16 22.57
N THR A 28 16.05 -2.06 21.82
CA THR A 28 17.35 -1.60 21.34
C THR A 28 17.76 -0.23 21.89
N GLY A 29 16.80 0.54 22.40
CA GLY A 29 16.99 1.95 22.75
C GLY A 29 17.12 2.88 21.53
N ILE A 30 17.10 2.36 20.30
CA ILE A 30 17.25 3.15 19.08
C ILE A 30 15.92 3.82 18.75
N GLN A 31 15.94 5.14 18.57
CA GLN A 31 14.78 5.89 18.10
C GLN A 31 14.76 5.93 16.57
N VAL A 32 13.59 5.66 15.99
CA VAL A 32 13.36 5.73 14.54
C VAL A 32 12.38 6.86 14.25
N GLU A 33 12.81 7.82 13.43
CA GLU A 33 11.92 8.83 12.88
C GLU A 33 11.26 8.27 11.62
N ALA A 34 10.00 7.85 11.74
CA ALA A 34 9.25 7.26 10.63
C ALA A 34 8.35 8.30 9.94
N ARG A 35 8.45 8.38 8.62
CA ARG A 35 7.57 9.19 7.77
C ARG A 35 6.86 8.27 6.78
N PHE A 36 5.53 8.28 6.84
CA PHE A 36 4.68 7.44 6.00
C PHE A 36 4.07 8.26 4.87
N GLY A 37 3.99 7.69 3.66
CA GLY A 37 3.37 8.36 2.52
C GLY A 37 3.32 7.52 1.25
N PRO A 38 2.87 8.11 0.13
CA PRO A 38 2.87 7.45 -1.19
C PRO A 38 4.30 7.07 -1.58
N ALA A 39 4.56 5.78 -1.81
CA ALA A 39 5.93 5.29 -1.93
C ALA A 39 6.66 5.83 -3.18
N GLY A 40 5.93 6.18 -4.25
CA GLY A 40 6.51 6.84 -5.43
C GLY A 40 7.03 8.23 -5.09
N LEU A 41 6.24 9.02 -4.34
CA LEU A 41 6.67 10.34 -3.86
C LEU A 41 7.81 10.25 -2.84
N LEU A 42 7.83 9.21 -2.00
CA LEU A 42 8.95 8.97 -1.07
C LEU A 42 10.24 8.62 -1.83
N ARG A 43 10.16 7.82 -2.90
CA ARG A 43 11.30 7.55 -3.78
C ARG A 43 11.85 8.84 -4.38
N GLU A 44 11.00 9.67 -4.97
CA GLU A 44 11.41 10.95 -5.56
C GLU A 44 12.09 11.89 -4.57
N ARG A 45 11.63 11.89 -3.32
CA ARG A 45 12.27 12.65 -2.24
C ARG A 45 13.68 12.14 -1.94
N ILE A 46 13.89 10.82 -1.93
CA ILE A 46 15.21 10.22 -1.78
C ILE A 46 16.10 10.58 -2.99
N GLU A 47 15.57 10.48 -4.21
CA GLU A 47 16.27 10.89 -5.45
C GLU A 47 16.66 12.38 -5.41
N SER A 48 15.85 13.21 -4.76
CA SER A 48 16.09 14.65 -4.55
C SER A 48 17.01 14.97 -3.36
N GLY A 49 17.57 13.95 -2.70
CA GLY A 49 18.54 14.12 -1.61
C GLY A 49 17.94 14.24 -0.21
N GLU A 50 16.67 13.89 0.00
CA GLU A 50 16.13 13.80 1.36
C GLU A 50 16.86 12.71 2.16
N ARG A 51 17.25 13.07 3.38
CA ARG A 51 17.86 12.11 4.31
C ARG A 51 16.90 10.95 4.60
N CYS A 52 17.36 9.76 4.26
CA CYS A 52 16.69 8.49 4.54
C CYS A 52 17.74 7.46 4.95
N SER A 53 17.49 6.68 6.00
CA SER A 53 18.35 5.56 6.40
C SER A 53 17.84 4.24 5.84
N VAL A 54 16.53 4.04 5.90
CA VAL A 54 15.83 2.84 5.44
C VAL A 54 14.60 3.25 4.64
N PHE A 55 14.40 2.63 3.49
CA PHE A 55 13.22 2.82 2.65
C PHE A 55 12.44 1.51 2.52
N ALA A 56 11.15 1.56 2.84
CA ALA A 56 10.23 0.42 2.73
C ALA A 56 9.11 0.76 1.75
N SER A 57 9.14 0.14 0.57
CA SER A 57 8.20 0.42 -0.52
C SER A 57 7.14 -0.67 -0.66
N ALA A 58 5.93 -0.30 -1.06
CA ALA A 58 4.87 -1.21 -1.49
C ALA A 58 4.99 -1.64 -2.96
N ASN A 59 5.98 -1.13 -3.69
CA ASN A 59 6.29 -1.49 -5.07
C ASN A 59 7.79 -1.75 -5.22
N SER A 60 8.13 -2.95 -5.70
CA SER A 60 9.51 -3.41 -5.89
C SER A 60 10.32 -2.54 -6.84
N GLN A 61 9.67 -1.89 -7.80
CA GLN A 61 10.36 -1.00 -8.73
C GLN A 61 10.99 0.20 -8.04
N HIS A 62 10.47 0.68 -6.90
CA HIS A 62 11.04 1.87 -6.26
C HIS A 62 12.40 1.62 -5.61
N PRO A 63 12.59 0.59 -4.75
CA PRO A 63 13.91 0.30 -4.19
C PRO A 63 14.91 -0.14 -5.27
N LEU A 64 14.46 -0.92 -6.26
CA LEU A 64 15.31 -1.33 -7.38
C LEU A 64 15.81 -0.15 -8.21
N ALA A 65 14.98 0.86 -8.46
CA ALA A 65 15.39 2.09 -9.14
C ALA A 65 16.44 2.86 -8.33
N LEU A 66 16.27 2.98 -7.01
CA LEU A 66 17.26 3.62 -6.14
C LEU A 66 18.60 2.84 -6.12
N GLN A 67 18.54 1.51 -6.11
CA GLN A 67 19.72 0.66 -6.18
C GLN A 67 20.46 0.85 -7.52
N GLN A 68 19.73 0.88 -8.64
CA GLN A 68 20.30 1.14 -9.97
C GLN A 68 20.93 2.54 -10.09
N ALA A 69 20.35 3.53 -9.40
CA ALA A 69 20.89 4.89 -9.32
C ALA A 69 22.09 5.03 -8.36
N GLY A 70 22.50 3.96 -7.66
CA GLY A 70 23.56 4.00 -6.65
C GLY A 70 23.17 4.73 -5.36
N LEU A 71 21.87 4.96 -5.13
CA LEU A 71 21.31 5.65 -3.96
C LEU A 71 20.87 4.70 -2.84
N ALA A 72 20.86 3.39 -3.10
CA ALA A 72 20.47 2.37 -2.13
C ALA A 72 21.31 1.10 -2.27
N GLY A 73 21.36 0.32 -1.19
CA GLY A 73 22.00 -0.99 -1.16
C GLY A 73 21.10 -2.11 -1.68
N GLU A 74 21.37 -3.32 -1.22
CA GLU A 74 20.58 -4.51 -1.55
C GLU A 74 19.09 -4.33 -1.19
N CYS A 75 18.21 -4.85 -2.04
CA CYS A 75 16.77 -4.83 -1.83
C CYS A 75 16.29 -6.19 -1.31
N HIS A 76 15.59 -6.19 -0.18
CA HIS A 76 15.10 -7.40 0.47
C HIS A 76 13.57 -7.44 0.45
N PRO A 77 12.95 -8.50 -0.09
CA PRO A 77 11.51 -8.69 0.03
C PRO A 77 11.14 -9.00 1.48
N PHE A 78 10.09 -8.35 1.98
CA PHE A 78 9.70 -8.51 3.39
C PHE A 78 8.20 -8.72 3.62
N ALA A 79 7.35 -8.42 2.63
CA ALA A 79 5.92 -8.68 2.68
C ALA A 79 5.32 -8.71 1.26
N ARG A 80 4.11 -9.23 1.16
CA ARG A 80 3.26 -9.14 -0.03
C ARG A 80 1.87 -8.64 0.34
N ASN A 81 1.14 -8.18 -0.65
CA ASN A 81 -0.28 -7.84 -0.56
C ASN A 81 -1.00 -8.17 -1.86
N GLN A 82 -2.31 -7.97 -1.87
CA GLN A 82 -3.14 -8.08 -3.06
C GLN A 82 -4.23 -7.00 -3.04
N LEU A 83 -4.81 -6.70 -4.20
CA LEU A 83 -5.90 -5.75 -4.28
C LEU A 83 -7.22 -6.36 -3.82
N MET A 84 -8.11 -5.50 -3.36
CA MET A 84 -9.46 -5.82 -2.94
C MET A 84 -10.35 -4.62 -3.24
N LEU A 85 -11.61 -4.89 -3.56
CA LEU A 85 -12.61 -3.87 -3.77
C LEU A 85 -13.35 -3.60 -2.46
N THR A 86 -13.50 -2.34 -2.10
CA THR A 86 -14.41 -1.89 -1.04
C THR A 86 -15.61 -1.22 -1.72
N ALA A 87 -16.82 -1.54 -1.28
CA ALA A 87 -18.05 -1.01 -1.84
C ALA A 87 -18.98 -0.52 -0.73
N ARG A 88 -19.72 0.57 -1.00
CA ARG A 88 -20.88 0.97 -0.21
C ARG A 88 -21.90 -0.16 -0.20
N ARG A 89 -22.48 -0.49 0.96
CA ARG A 89 -23.64 -1.37 1.04
C ARG A 89 -24.90 -0.66 0.61
N GLN A 90 -25.56 -1.22 -0.39
CA GLN A 90 -26.87 -0.83 -0.87
C GLN A 90 -27.44 -1.97 -1.72
N ALA A 91 -28.74 -1.93 -2.01
CA ALA A 91 -29.41 -3.00 -2.76
C ALA A 91 -28.72 -3.33 -4.10
N SER A 92 -28.19 -2.32 -4.81
CA SER A 92 -27.51 -2.52 -6.10
C SER A 92 -26.11 -3.11 -5.99
N THR A 93 -25.51 -3.12 -4.79
CA THR A 93 -24.15 -3.61 -4.58
C THR A 93 -24.14 -4.91 -3.80
N ASP A 94 -25.07 -5.15 -2.87
CA ASP A 94 -24.92 -6.16 -1.80
C ASP A 94 -24.68 -7.61 -2.25
N GLU A 95 -25.12 -8.00 -3.45
CA GLU A 95 -24.90 -9.35 -4.01
C GLU A 95 -24.02 -9.37 -5.28
N ALA A 96 -23.66 -8.20 -5.81
CA ALA A 96 -22.88 -8.11 -7.05
C ALA A 96 -21.47 -8.69 -6.84
N ASP A 97 -20.93 -9.39 -7.84
CA ASP A 97 -19.52 -9.79 -7.81
C ASP A 97 -18.59 -8.60 -8.13
N TRP A 98 -17.28 -8.83 -8.02
CA TRP A 98 -16.26 -7.82 -8.27
C TRP A 98 -16.37 -7.18 -9.66
N LEU A 99 -16.67 -7.97 -10.71
CA LEU A 99 -16.70 -7.49 -12.09
C LEU A 99 -17.99 -6.74 -12.37
N ALA A 100 -19.13 -7.20 -11.85
CA ALA A 100 -20.41 -6.52 -11.94
C ALA A 100 -20.35 -5.13 -11.27
N LEU A 101 -19.71 -5.03 -10.10
CA LEU A 101 -19.48 -3.74 -9.43
C LEU A 101 -18.60 -2.82 -10.28
N LEU A 102 -17.45 -3.31 -10.75
CA LEU A 102 -16.53 -2.55 -11.57
C LEU A 102 -17.12 -2.18 -12.95
N SER A 103 -18.03 -2.98 -13.49
CA SER A 103 -18.66 -2.70 -14.78
C SER A 103 -19.89 -1.79 -14.67
N ASN A 104 -20.39 -1.51 -13.47
CA ASN A 104 -21.55 -0.63 -13.30
C ASN A 104 -21.14 0.85 -13.46
N PRO A 105 -21.63 1.54 -14.52
CA PRO A 105 -21.24 2.93 -14.79
C PRO A 105 -21.86 3.93 -13.81
N GLN A 106 -22.88 3.55 -13.04
CA GLN A 106 -23.53 4.41 -12.05
C GLN A 106 -22.74 4.53 -10.75
N LEU A 107 -21.83 3.58 -10.45
CA LEU A 107 -21.03 3.59 -9.23
C LEU A 107 -19.77 4.42 -9.41
N ARG A 108 -19.52 5.41 -8.56
CA ARG A 108 -18.29 6.22 -8.59
C ARG A 108 -17.12 5.40 -8.07
N LEU A 109 -16.13 5.17 -8.93
CA LEU A 109 -14.93 4.40 -8.61
C LEU A 109 -13.79 5.34 -8.23
N ALA A 110 -13.36 5.30 -6.98
CA ALA A 110 -12.18 5.98 -6.49
C ALA A 110 -10.96 5.06 -6.43
N THR A 111 -9.78 5.64 -6.63
CA THR A 111 -8.50 4.93 -6.60
C THR A 111 -7.44 5.81 -5.96
N SER A 112 -6.30 5.22 -5.60
CA SER A 112 -5.08 6.02 -5.43
C SER A 112 -4.55 6.53 -6.77
N THR A 113 -3.72 7.58 -6.73
CA THR A 113 -3.07 8.20 -7.90
C THR A 113 -1.86 7.37 -8.38
N PRO A 114 -1.88 6.82 -9.60
CA PRO A 114 -0.74 6.11 -10.20
C PRO A 114 0.49 7.01 -10.34
N GLY A 115 1.67 6.40 -10.35
CA GLY A 115 2.98 7.05 -10.33
C GLY A 115 3.36 7.66 -8.98
N CYS A 116 2.37 8.05 -8.17
CA CYS A 116 2.59 8.59 -6.82
C CYS A 116 2.47 7.50 -5.75
N ASP A 117 1.40 6.71 -5.81
CA ASP A 117 1.07 5.67 -4.84
C ASP A 117 0.98 4.29 -5.54
N PRO A 118 1.74 3.27 -5.08
CA PRO A 118 1.66 1.90 -5.58
C PRO A 118 0.26 1.31 -5.73
N SER A 119 -0.67 1.63 -4.82
CA SER A 119 -2.05 1.12 -4.94
C SER A 119 -2.71 1.61 -6.24
N GLY A 120 -2.35 2.80 -6.72
CA GLY A 120 -2.76 3.33 -8.00
C GLY A 120 -2.10 2.59 -9.16
N ASP A 121 -0.79 2.38 -9.11
CA ASP A 121 -0.07 1.60 -10.14
C ASP A 121 -0.68 0.22 -10.35
N TYR A 122 -0.93 -0.49 -9.25
CA TYR A 122 -1.52 -1.82 -9.28
C TYR A 122 -2.98 -1.81 -9.74
N THR A 123 -3.74 -0.76 -9.42
CA THR A 123 -5.11 -0.61 -9.94
C THR A 123 -5.11 -0.46 -11.46
N TRP A 124 -4.13 0.22 -12.05
CA TRP A 124 -4.02 0.37 -13.50
C TRP A 124 -3.59 -0.95 -14.15
N GLN A 125 -2.67 -1.68 -13.52
CA GLN A 125 -2.30 -3.05 -13.95
C GLN A 125 -3.51 -4.00 -13.91
N LEU A 126 -4.34 -3.91 -12.87
CA LEU A 126 -5.60 -4.66 -12.78
C LEU A 126 -6.52 -4.31 -13.95
N PHE A 127 -6.70 -3.02 -14.27
CA PHE A 127 -7.52 -2.61 -15.42
C PHE A 127 -6.96 -3.14 -16.75
N THR A 128 -5.64 -3.15 -16.94
CA THR A 128 -5.02 -3.78 -18.12
C THR A 128 -5.30 -5.27 -18.20
N ARG A 129 -5.24 -6.00 -17.08
CA ARG A 129 -5.56 -7.44 -17.04
C ARG A 129 -7.04 -7.69 -17.33
N ILE A 130 -7.93 -6.85 -16.81
CA ILE A 130 -9.36 -6.92 -17.12
C ILE A 130 -9.60 -6.67 -18.62
N GLU A 131 -8.94 -5.69 -19.24
CA GLU A 131 -9.10 -5.41 -20.68
C GLU A 131 -8.69 -6.61 -21.56
N ALA A 132 -7.69 -7.38 -21.14
CA ALA A 132 -7.21 -8.54 -21.90
C ALA A 132 -8.29 -9.63 -22.04
N ASP A 133 -9.07 -9.86 -20.99
CA ASP A 133 -10.12 -10.90 -20.97
C ASP A 133 -11.53 -10.33 -21.27
N PHE A 134 -11.73 -9.03 -21.00
CA PHE A 134 -13.00 -8.32 -21.17
C PHE A 134 -12.77 -7.02 -21.99
N PRO A 135 -12.65 -7.12 -23.32
CA PRO A 135 -12.37 -5.98 -24.17
C PRO A 135 -13.38 -4.82 -24.00
N GLY A 136 -12.86 -3.61 -23.80
CA GLY A 136 -13.63 -2.39 -23.54
C GLY A 136 -13.87 -2.09 -22.05
N VAL A 137 -13.88 -3.10 -21.18
CA VAL A 137 -14.17 -2.92 -19.75
C VAL A 137 -13.01 -2.23 -19.03
N GLY A 138 -11.78 -2.70 -19.23
CA GLY A 138 -10.59 -2.12 -18.60
C GLY A 138 -10.33 -0.69 -19.05
N ARG A 139 -10.53 -0.38 -20.33
CA ARG A 139 -10.45 1.00 -20.85
C ARG A 139 -11.53 1.91 -20.27
N ALA A 140 -12.77 1.42 -20.14
CA ALA A 140 -13.84 2.18 -19.50
C ALA A 140 -13.56 2.45 -18.01
N LEU A 141 -12.96 1.50 -17.31
CA LEU A 141 -12.49 1.65 -15.93
C LEU A 141 -11.42 2.72 -15.79
N MET A 142 -10.39 2.70 -16.63
CA MET A 142 -9.34 3.72 -16.65
C MET A 142 -9.91 5.13 -16.89
N ALA A 143 -10.89 5.25 -17.79
CA ALA A 143 -11.49 6.54 -18.14
C ALA A 143 -12.36 7.14 -17.02
N ARG A 144 -13.01 6.30 -16.20
CA ARG A 144 -13.95 6.74 -15.16
C ARG A 144 -13.37 6.77 -13.74
N ALA A 145 -12.20 6.15 -13.52
CA ALA A 145 -11.55 6.09 -12.23
C ALA A 145 -11.16 7.49 -11.72
N GLN A 146 -11.57 7.79 -10.49
CA GLN A 146 -11.29 9.05 -9.81
C GLN A 146 -10.09 8.89 -8.87
N GLN A 147 -8.97 9.53 -9.20
CA GLN A 147 -7.71 9.44 -8.45
C GLN A 147 -7.74 10.36 -7.23
N LEU A 148 -8.55 10.01 -6.22
CA LEU A 148 -8.90 10.90 -5.11
C LEU A 148 -7.86 10.96 -3.98
N VAL A 149 -6.92 10.01 -3.90
CA VAL A 149 -5.91 9.93 -2.81
C VAL A 149 -4.53 9.53 -3.32
N GLY A 150 -3.49 9.73 -2.51
CA GLY A 150 -2.14 9.24 -2.79
C GLY A 150 -1.32 10.07 -3.80
N GLY A 151 -1.91 11.11 -4.38
CA GLY A 151 -1.26 12.06 -5.28
C GLY A 151 -0.78 13.34 -4.59
N ARG A 152 -0.03 14.17 -5.32
CA ARG A 152 0.49 15.46 -4.82
C ARG A 152 -0.61 16.48 -4.52
N THR A 153 -1.67 16.45 -5.32
CA THR A 153 -2.82 17.37 -5.25
C THR A 153 -4.11 16.64 -4.89
N SER A 154 -4.02 15.37 -4.49
CA SER A 154 -5.17 14.57 -4.09
C SER A 154 -5.61 14.93 -2.67
N LEU A 155 -6.76 14.41 -2.25
CA LEU A 155 -7.23 14.57 -0.88
C LEU A 155 -6.28 13.89 0.11
N SER A 156 -6.24 14.42 1.33
CA SER A 156 -5.50 13.85 2.45
C SER A 156 -6.43 13.02 3.33
N VAL A 157 -6.14 11.73 3.45
CA VAL A 157 -6.91 10.83 4.31
C VAL A 157 -6.67 11.21 5.79
N PRO A 158 -7.73 11.40 6.59
CA PRO A 158 -7.59 11.73 8.01
C PRO A 158 -6.79 10.67 8.79
N PRO A 159 -6.09 11.06 9.86
CA PRO A 159 -5.41 10.10 10.75
C PRO A 159 -6.39 9.06 11.30
N GLY A 160 -6.00 7.79 11.29
CA GLY A 160 -6.83 6.67 11.79
C GLY A 160 -7.80 6.10 10.75
N GLU A 161 -8.08 6.85 9.68
CA GLU A 161 -8.93 6.40 8.59
C GLU A 161 -8.16 5.62 7.53
N THR A 162 -8.90 4.75 6.84
CA THR A 162 -8.46 4.15 5.58
C THR A 162 -9.07 4.92 4.41
N ALA A 163 -8.34 5.02 3.30
CA ALA A 163 -8.82 5.76 2.12
C ALA A 163 -10.22 5.33 1.66
N GLY A 164 -10.44 4.02 1.44
CA GLY A 164 -11.74 3.52 0.99
C GLY A 164 -12.87 3.79 1.96
N GLY A 165 -12.66 3.51 3.26
CA GLY A 165 -13.68 3.74 4.28
C GLY A 165 -14.04 5.22 4.45
N TRP A 166 -13.04 6.11 4.40
CA TRP A 166 -13.26 7.54 4.49
C TRP A 166 -13.94 8.11 3.24
N LEU A 167 -13.44 7.81 2.04
CA LEU A 167 -14.01 8.31 0.78
C LEU A 167 -15.47 7.89 0.59
N ILE A 168 -15.81 6.65 0.94
CA ILE A 168 -17.18 6.16 0.85
C ILE A 168 -18.04 6.74 1.99
N GLY A 169 -17.49 6.85 3.21
CA GLY A 169 -18.18 7.47 4.35
C GLY A 169 -18.57 8.93 4.12
N GLU A 170 -17.69 9.70 3.48
CA GLU A 170 -17.93 11.12 3.12
C GLU A 170 -18.68 11.30 1.80
N ASP A 171 -19.23 10.21 1.24
CA ASP A 171 -19.98 10.22 -0.02
C ASP A 171 -19.21 10.77 -1.23
N LEU A 172 -17.90 10.59 -1.26
CA LEU A 172 -17.04 10.96 -2.39
C LEU A 172 -16.94 9.85 -3.44
N ALA A 173 -17.23 8.61 -3.05
CA ALA A 173 -17.18 7.44 -3.93
C ALA A 173 -18.15 6.35 -3.46
N ASP A 174 -18.44 5.40 -4.36
CA ASP A 174 -19.24 4.20 -4.05
C ASP A 174 -18.37 2.94 -4.01
N LEU A 175 -17.24 2.98 -4.72
CA LEU A 175 -16.25 1.91 -4.81
C LEU A 175 -14.84 2.46 -4.58
N PHE A 176 -13.99 1.67 -3.93
CA PHE A 176 -12.56 1.95 -3.81
C PHE A 176 -11.73 0.69 -4.01
N ILE A 177 -10.69 0.75 -4.85
CA ILE A 177 -9.70 -0.33 -4.99
C ILE A 177 -8.51 -0.03 -4.08
N GLY A 178 -8.29 -0.90 -3.09
CA GLY A 178 -7.22 -0.80 -2.12
C GLY A 178 -6.62 -2.16 -1.77
N TYR A 179 -5.81 -2.22 -0.72
CA TYR A 179 -5.16 -3.46 -0.30
C TYR A 179 -6.04 -4.35 0.59
N ALA A 180 -5.94 -5.67 0.41
CA ALA A 180 -6.74 -6.66 1.11
C ALA A 180 -6.51 -6.72 2.62
N HIS A 181 -5.32 -6.36 3.12
CA HIS A 181 -5.03 -6.35 4.55
C HIS A 181 -5.93 -5.38 5.36
N TYR A 182 -6.57 -4.40 4.71
CA TYR A 182 -7.56 -3.54 5.33
C TYR A 182 -8.95 -4.18 5.50
N ALA A 183 -9.17 -5.40 5.01
CA ALA A 183 -10.48 -6.04 5.03
C ALA A 183 -11.12 -6.06 6.42
N ARG A 184 -10.35 -6.43 7.44
CA ARG A 184 -10.84 -6.48 8.83
C ARG A 184 -11.35 -5.12 9.32
N GLN A 185 -10.68 -4.03 8.96
CA GLN A 185 -11.11 -2.68 9.34
C GLN A 185 -12.34 -2.25 8.53
N MET A 186 -12.42 -2.62 7.25
CA MET A 186 -13.56 -2.27 6.39
C MET A 186 -14.83 -3.01 6.82
N THR A 187 -14.73 -4.31 7.11
CA THR A 187 -15.89 -5.14 7.47
C THR A 187 -16.41 -4.89 8.87
N ALA A 188 -15.68 -4.14 9.70
CA ALA A 188 -16.16 -3.65 10.99
C ALA A 188 -17.17 -2.50 10.86
N ARG A 189 -17.37 -1.97 9.64
CA ARG A 189 -18.34 -0.92 9.35
C ARG A 189 -19.57 -1.49 8.67
N ASP A 190 -20.75 -1.13 9.17
CA ASP A 190 -22.03 -1.64 8.67
C ASP A 190 -22.43 -1.05 7.31
N ASP A 191 -21.83 0.08 6.90
CA ASP A 191 -22.08 0.75 5.62
C ASP A 191 -21.18 0.27 4.47
N LEU A 192 -20.22 -0.61 4.76
CA LEU A 192 -19.24 -1.10 3.80
C LEU A 192 -19.26 -2.61 3.64
N ARG A 193 -18.82 -3.05 2.46
CA ARG A 193 -18.45 -4.44 2.22
C ARG A 193 -17.16 -4.52 1.43
N THR A 194 -16.46 -5.63 1.60
CA THR A 194 -15.25 -5.94 0.86
C THR A 194 -15.47 -7.12 -0.06
N VAL A 195 -14.99 -7.01 -1.29
CA VAL A 195 -15.12 -8.02 -2.34
C VAL A 195 -13.74 -8.39 -2.84
N ALA A 196 -13.43 -9.68 -2.80
CA ALA A 196 -12.16 -10.21 -3.30
C ALA A 196 -12.11 -10.10 -4.83
N ILE A 197 -10.94 -9.73 -5.36
CA ILE A 197 -10.66 -9.74 -6.79
C ILE A 197 -9.96 -11.07 -7.10
N PRO A 198 -10.46 -11.90 -8.03
CA PRO A 198 -9.91 -13.22 -8.28
C PRO A 198 -8.47 -13.17 -8.80
N ALA A 199 -7.68 -14.18 -8.43
CA ALA A 199 -6.24 -14.26 -8.70
C ALA A 199 -5.81 -14.06 -10.17
N PRO A 200 -6.55 -14.53 -11.20
CA PRO A 200 -6.16 -14.30 -12.60
C PRO A 200 -6.02 -12.81 -12.96
N TRP A 201 -6.88 -11.94 -12.38
CA TRP A 201 -6.85 -10.49 -12.63
C TRP A 201 -6.12 -9.71 -11.55
N ASN A 202 -6.03 -10.25 -10.33
CA ASN A 202 -5.47 -9.54 -9.18
C ASN A 202 -3.95 -9.41 -9.24
N VAL A 203 -3.43 -8.29 -8.76
CA VAL A 203 -2.00 -7.99 -8.74
C VAL A 203 -1.44 -8.32 -7.37
N GLN A 204 -0.37 -9.13 -7.34
CA GLN A 204 0.41 -9.32 -6.13
C GLN A 204 1.38 -8.15 -5.95
N ALA A 205 1.18 -7.37 -4.89
CA ALA A 205 2.04 -6.26 -4.53
C ALA A 205 3.22 -6.79 -3.70
N GLU A 206 4.44 -6.61 -4.20
CA GLU A 206 5.66 -7.01 -3.50
C GLU A 206 6.29 -5.83 -2.77
N TYR A 207 6.51 -6.02 -1.46
CA TYR A 207 7.09 -5.00 -0.62
C TYR A 207 8.58 -5.26 -0.44
N LEU A 208 9.39 -4.27 -0.81
CA LEU A 208 10.85 -4.33 -0.72
C LEU A 208 11.37 -3.30 0.29
N LEU A 209 12.39 -3.72 1.03
CA LEU A 209 13.14 -2.96 2.02
C LEU A 209 14.56 -2.74 1.51
N THR A 210 15.07 -1.51 1.59
CA THR A 210 16.47 -1.22 1.28
C THR A 210 17.04 -0.18 2.23
N MET A 211 18.37 -0.19 2.41
CA MET A 211 19.09 0.87 3.11
C MET A 211 19.62 1.88 2.11
N THR A 212 19.33 3.16 2.33
CA THR A 212 19.87 4.28 1.54
C THR A 212 21.07 4.93 2.22
N GLN A 213 21.16 4.82 3.55
CA GLN A 213 22.31 5.30 4.31
C GLN A 213 22.71 4.25 5.37
N PRO A 214 23.73 3.42 5.10
CA PRO A 214 24.17 2.38 6.01
C PRO A 214 24.63 2.93 7.36
N SER A 215 24.12 2.36 8.44
CA SER A 215 24.56 2.59 9.81
C SER A 215 24.22 1.37 10.66
N ALA A 216 24.86 1.22 11.82
CA ALA A 216 24.54 0.12 12.74
C ALA A 216 23.04 0.11 13.11
N GLY A 217 22.44 1.29 13.34
CA GLY A 217 21.02 1.41 13.63
C GLY A 217 20.12 1.03 12.47
N ALA A 218 20.45 1.45 11.24
CA ALA A 218 19.70 1.06 10.04
C ALA A 218 19.77 -0.45 9.78
N GLN A 219 20.96 -1.05 9.92
CA GLN A 219 21.14 -2.51 9.79
C GLN A 219 20.36 -3.28 10.85
N GLN A 220 20.32 -2.78 12.08
CA GLN A 220 19.54 -3.41 13.15
C GLN A 220 18.04 -3.29 12.91
N LEU A 221 17.55 -2.14 12.41
CA LEU A 221 16.16 -1.96 12.01
C LEU A 221 15.78 -2.90 10.88
N CYS A 222 16.60 -3.01 9.82
CA CYS A 222 16.33 -3.94 8.72
C CYS A 222 16.26 -5.40 9.20
N ARG A 223 17.22 -5.82 10.04
CA ARG A 223 17.20 -7.16 10.64
C ARG A 223 15.96 -7.39 11.50
N PHE A 224 15.49 -6.38 12.22
CA PHE A 224 14.29 -6.48 13.04
C PHE A 224 13.03 -6.64 12.19
N ILE A 225 12.88 -5.86 11.11
CA ILE A 225 11.74 -5.96 10.17
C ILE A 225 11.71 -7.33 9.49
N LEU A 226 12.87 -7.85 9.08
CA LEU A 226 13.00 -9.15 8.41
C LEU A 226 12.92 -10.33 9.40
N GLY A 227 13.22 -10.11 10.67
CA GLY A 227 13.22 -11.13 11.72
C GLY A 227 11.81 -11.54 12.20
N ALA A 228 11.76 -12.58 13.02
CA ALA A 228 10.51 -13.18 13.48
C ALA A 228 9.55 -12.18 14.16
N ASP A 229 10.08 -11.31 15.02
CA ASP A 229 9.32 -10.27 15.72
C ASP A 229 8.67 -9.27 14.74
N GLY A 230 9.45 -8.72 13.81
CA GLY A 230 8.93 -7.78 12.80
C GLY A 230 7.89 -8.44 11.89
N GLN A 231 8.15 -9.67 11.46
CA GLN A 231 7.22 -10.46 10.64
C GLN A 231 5.92 -10.78 11.38
N GLN A 232 5.92 -10.91 12.71
CA GLN A 232 4.70 -11.08 13.49
C GLN A 232 3.78 -9.86 13.39
N PHE A 233 4.31 -8.64 13.44
CA PHE A 233 3.50 -7.42 13.29
C PHE A 233 2.88 -7.32 11.90
N LEU A 234 3.64 -7.66 10.85
CA LEU A 234 3.15 -7.70 9.47
C LEU A 234 2.01 -8.71 9.30
N ARG A 235 2.19 -9.95 9.78
CA ARG A 235 1.15 -10.98 9.74
C ARG A 235 -0.10 -10.57 10.53
N SER A 236 0.09 -10.00 11.72
CA SER A 236 -1.02 -9.54 12.58
C SER A 236 -1.82 -8.41 11.93
N ALA A 237 -1.15 -7.58 11.11
CA ALA A 237 -1.77 -6.53 10.32
C ALA A 237 -2.37 -7.04 8.99
N GLY A 238 -2.28 -8.34 8.68
CA GLY A 238 -2.88 -8.97 7.49
C GLY A 238 -2.01 -8.96 6.23
N PHE A 239 -0.71 -8.65 6.32
CA PHE A 239 0.21 -8.78 5.20
C PHE A 239 0.54 -10.26 4.92
N LEU A 240 0.76 -10.57 3.64
CA LEU A 240 1.23 -11.88 3.21
C LEU A 240 2.75 -11.99 3.39
N PRO A 241 3.30 -13.18 3.65
CA PRO A 241 4.75 -13.37 3.76
C PRO A 241 5.46 -13.13 2.43
N ALA A 242 6.71 -12.65 2.48
CA ALA A 242 7.55 -12.41 1.30
C ALA A 242 7.77 -13.67 0.46
N ASN A 243 8.10 -14.78 1.13
CA ASN A 243 8.23 -16.08 0.48
C ASN A 243 6.88 -16.81 0.59
N GLY A 244 6.37 -17.31 -0.53
CA GLY A 244 5.15 -18.08 -0.56
C GLY A 244 5.34 -19.43 0.11
N GLU A 245 5.11 -19.51 1.42
CA GLU A 245 4.61 -20.77 1.95
C GLU A 245 3.18 -20.93 1.41
N SER A 246 3.06 -21.94 0.56
CA SER A 246 1.81 -22.37 -0.09
C SER A 246 0.89 -23.03 0.92
#